data_AF-A0A6G7ZBZ5-F1
#
_entry.id   AF-A0A6G7ZBZ5-F1
#
_cell.length_a   1.000
_cell.length_b   1.000
_cell.length_c   1.000
_cell.angle_alpha   90.00
_cell.angle_beta   90.00
_cell.angle_gamma   90.00
#
_symmetry.space_group_name_H-M   'P 1'
#
loop_
_entity.id
_entity.type
_entity.pdbx_description
1 polymer ?
#
loop_
_entity_poly.entity_id
_entity_poly.type
_entity_poly.pdbx_seq_one_letter_code
_entity_poly.pdbx_strand_id
1 'polypeptide(L)' 'MSRAGCPYDNAVMERYFNTLKHECTNHYTFTTKERMDEIMDKFEEDWYNSQRPHTYNNGLSPNQIYINSTLL' A
#
# COMPACT_ATOMS: atom_id res chain seq x y z
N MET A 1 -0.98 -8.59 -15.25
CA MET A 1 -1.34 -9.87 -14.59
C MET A 1 -0.15 -10.78 -14.66
N SER A 2 0.21 -11.44 -13.55
CA SER A 2 1.25 -12.46 -13.56
C SER A 2 0.84 -13.66 -14.41
N ARG A 3 1.81 -14.49 -14.82
CA ARG A 3 1.53 -15.70 -15.59
C ARG A 3 0.68 -16.66 -14.75
N ALA A 4 -0.28 -17.34 -15.38
CA ALA A 4 -1.05 -18.38 -14.72
C ALA A 4 -0.12 -19.41 -14.07
N GLY A 5 -0.37 -19.73 -12.79
CA GLY A 5 0.49 -20.62 -12.00
C GLY A 5 1.64 -19.92 -11.25
N CYS A 6 1.75 -18.59 -11.27
CA CYS A 6 2.77 -17.83 -10.54
C CYS A 6 2.12 -16.93 -9.46
N PRO A 7 1.70 -17.48 -8.31
CA PRO A 7 1.00 -16.72 -7.26
C PRO A 7 1.90 -15.68 -6.57
N TYR A 8 3.20 -15.98 -6.41
CA TYR A 8 4.12 -15.07 -5.73
C TYR A 8 4.36 -13.75 -6.47
N ASP A 9 4.26 -13.76 -7.80
CA ASP A 9 4.37 -12.55 -8.62
C ASP A 9 3.28 -11.52 -8.29
N ASN A 10 2.09 -11.98 -7.85
CA ASN A 10 0.97 -11.12 -7.49
C ASN A 10 0.85 -10.86 -5.98
N ALA A 11 1.59 -11.61 -5.15
CA ALA A 11 1.44 -11.59 -3.69
C ALA A 11 1.63 -10.19 -3.07
N VAL A 12 2.52 -9.36 -3.64
CA VAL A 12 2.75 -7.98 -3.19
C VAL A 12 1.50 -7.12 -3.42
N MET A 13 0.92 -7.20 -4.62
CA MET A 13 -0.28 -6.46 -4.97
C MET A 13 -1.50 -6.96 -4.19
N GLU A 14 -1.64 -8.27 -4.01
CA GLU A 14 -2.73 -8.84 -3.20
C GLU A 14 -2.68 -8.35 -1.76
N ARG A 15 -1.48 -8.31 -1.16
CA ARG A 15 -1.29 -7.75 0.18
C ARG A 15 -1.64 -6.26 0.23
N TYR A 16 -1.22 -5.48 -0.76
CA TYR A 16 -1.57 -4.06 -0.87
C TYR A 16 -3.08 -3.87 -0.92
N PHE A 17 -3.76 -4.52 -1.86
CA PHE A 17 -5.21 -4.35 -2.03
C PHE A 17 -6.02 -4.89 -0.86
N ASN A 18 -5.56 -5.93 -0.18
CA ASN A 18 -6.21 -6.40 1.05
C ASN A 18 -6.14 -5.31 2.15
N THR A 19 -4.97 -4.70 2.31
CA THR A 19 -4.75 -3.60 3.25
C THR A 19 -5.62 -2.39 2.89
N LEU A 20 -5.59 -1.96 1.63
CA LEU A 20 -6.38 -0.83 1.13
C LEU A 20 -7.88 -1.02 1.41
N LYS A 21 -8.40 -2.21 1.16
CA LYS A 21 -9.82 -2.49 1.43
C LYS A 21 -10.12 -2.48 2.92
N HIS A 22 -9.33 -3.22 3.70
CA HIS A 22 -9.58 -3.43 5.11
C HIS A 22 -9.37 -2.18 5.94
N GLU A 23 -8.41 -1.33 5.60
CA GLU A 23 -8.00 -0.18 6.41
C GLU A 23 -8.44 1.17 5.82
N CYS A 24 -8.96 1.19 4.58
CA CYS A 24 -9.45 2.41 3.94
C CYS A 24 -10.82 2.23 3.28
N THR A 25 -10.91 1.60 2.11
CA THR A 25 -12.12 1.75 1.26
C THR A 25 -13.38 1.17 1.89
N ASN A 26 -13.28 0.15 2.75
CA ASN A 26 -14.45 -0.40 3.45
C ASN A 26 -15.00 0.53 4.56
N HIS A 27 -14.24 1.57 4.94
CA HIS A 27 -14.63 2.55 5.96
C HIS A 27 -15.21 3.84 5.38
N TYR A 28 -15.22 3.99 4.05
CA TYR A 28 -15.71 5.18 3.38
C TYR A 28 -16.85 4.86 2.42
N THR A 29 -17.78 5.80 2.31
CA THR A 29 -18.72 5.86 1.19
C THR A 29 -18.34 7.08 0.36
N PHE A 30 -17.92 6.84 -0.89
CA PHE A 30 -17.48 7.91 -1.77
C PHE A 30 -18.68 8.53 -2.48
N THR A 31 -18.90 9.82 -2.26
CA THR A 31 -19.99 10.58 -2.89
C THR A 31 -19.53 11.27 -4.18
N THR A 32 -18.24 11.60 -4.28
CA THR A 32 -17.63 12.20 -5.46
C THR A 32 -16.27 11.57 -5.74
N LYS A 33 -15.81 11.69 -7.00
CA LYS A 33 -14.49 11.19 -7.41
C LYS A 33 -13.37 11.94 -6.72
N GLU A 34 -13.50 13.25 -6.56
CA GLU A 34 -12.48 14.11 -5.96
C GLU A 34 -12.21 13.71 -4.51
N ARG A 35 -13.27 13.37 -3.76
CA ARG A 35 -13.13 12.89 -2.38
C ARG A 35 -12.48 11.50 -2.30
N MET A 36 -12.76 10.64 -3.27
CA MET A 36 -12.10 9.34 -3.39
C MET A 36 -10.62 9.54 -3.66
N ASP A 37 -10.27 10.36 -4.64
CA ASP A 37 -8.88 10.62 -5.02
C ASP A 37 -8.08 11.19 -3.83
N GLU A 38 -8.62 12.20 -3.11
CA GLU A 38 -7.98 12.76 -1.91
C GLU A 38 -7.70 11.70 -0.82
N ILE A 39 -8.67 10.81 -0.57
CA ILE A 39 -8.51 9.74 0.43
C ILE A 39 -7.47 8.72 -0.03
N MET A 40 -7.45 8.38 -1.31
CA MET A 40 -6.51 7.40 -1.87
C MET A 40 -5.09 7.94 -1.86
N ASP A 41 -4.88 9.20 -2.26
CA ASP A 41 -3.59 9.88 -2.22
C ASP A 41 -3.05 9.92 -0.79
N LYS A 42 -3.91 10.29 0.17
CA LYS A 42 -3.56 10.30 1.58
C LYS A 42 -3.24 8.90 2.13
N PHE A 43 -4.00 7.90 1.70
CA PHE A 43 -3.72 6.52 2.09
C PHE A 43 -2.36 6.05 1.58
N GLU A 44 -2.02 6.34 0.33
CA GLU A 44 -0.79 5.88 -0.30
C GLU A 44 0.43 6.63 0.21
N GLU A 45 0.42 7.97 0.13
CA GLU A 45 1.58 8.82 0.41
C GLU A 45 1.80 9.04 1.91
N ASP A 46 0.78 9.49 2.64
CA ASP A 46 0.94 9.89 4.03
C ASP A 46 1.05 8.69 4.97
N TRP A 47 0.37 7.59 4.62
CA TRP A 47 0.23 6.45 5.53
C TRP A 47 0.94 5.19 5.04
N TYR A 48 0.53 4.60 3.92
CA TYR A 48 1.03 3.29 3.50
C TYR A 48 2.54 3.32 3.19
N ASN A 49 2.99 4.25 2.34
CA ASN A 49 4.40 4.33 1.96
C ASN A 49 5.27 4.98 3.04
N SER A 50 4.74 5.98 3.75
CA SER A 50 5.54 6.77 4.71
C SER A 50 5.58 6.20 6.13
N GLN A 51 4.48 5.64 6.64
CA GLN A 51 4.35 5.33 8.07
C GLN A 51 4.05 3.86 8.39
N ARG A 52 3.41 3.13 7.48
CA ARG A 52 2.91 1.79 7.77
C ARG A 52 4.07 0.82 8.03
N PRO A 53 4.12 0.12 9.18
CA PRO A 53 5.16 -0.87 9.43
C PRO A 53 4.88 -2.17 8.66
N HIS A 54 5.92 -2.75 8.07
CA HIS A 54 5.84 -4.07 7.42
C HIS A 54 6.77 -5.07 8.12
N THR A 55 6.23 -6.20 8.55
CA THR A 55 7.01 -7.27 9.21
C THR A 55 8.18 -7.76 8.37
N TYR A 56 7.99 -7.88 7.04
CA TYR A 56 9.05 -8.24 6.10
C TYR A 56 10.18 -7.19 6.05
N ASN A 57 9.86 -5.93 6.32
CA ASN A 57 10.79 -4.80 6.33
C ASN A 57 11.35 -4.54 7.73
N ASN A 58 11.34 -5.52 8.64
CA ASN A 58 11.72 -5.35 10.05
C ASN A 58 10.95 -4.22 10.76
N GLY A 59 9.68 -4.04 10.41
CA GLY A 59 8.83 -2.99 10.97
C GLY A 59 9.00 -1.61 10.31
N LEU A 60 9.87 -1.47 9.31
CA LEU A 60 10.04 -0.22 8.57
C LEU A 60 8.95 -0.04 7.50
N SER A 61 8.67 1.22 7.17
CA SER A 61 7.80 1.58 6.07
C SER A 61 8.48 1.39 4.70
N PRO A 62 7.72 1.30 3.60
CA PRO A 62 8.27 1.21 2.26
C PRO A 62 9.27 2.34 1.95
N ASN A 63 8.96 3.59 2.31
CA ASN A 63 9.84 4.73 2.09
C ASN A 63 11.14 4.62 2.90
N GLN A 64 11.06 4.13 4.15
CA GLN A 64 12.26 3.91 4.96
C GLN A 64 13.19 2.86 4.33
N ILE A 65 12.64 1.76 3.80
CA ILE A 65 13.45 0.77 3.08
C ILE A 65 14.08 1.37 1.82
N TYR A 66 13.31 2.10 1.04
CA TYR A 66 13.82 2.75 -0.18
C TYR A 66 14.98 3.70 0.12
N ILE A 67 14.81 4.59 1.10
CA ILE A 67 15.86 5.51 1.55
C ILE A 67 17.10 4.74 2.01
N ASN A 68 16.93 3.75 2.88
CA ASN A 68 18.04 2.95 3.40
C ASN A 68 18.78 2.18 2.29
N SER A 69 18.07 1.75 1.24
CA SER A 69 18.67 1.07 0.08
C SER A 69 19.38 2.00 -0.90
N THR A 70 19.05 3.30 -0.89
CA THR A 70 19.62 4.30 -1.82
C THR A 70 20.83 5.02 -1.21
N LEU A 71 20.98 4.98 0.12
CA LEU A 71 22.10 5.58 0.86
C LEU A 71 23.29 4.60 1.07
N LEU A 72 23.23 3.41 0.47
CA LEU A 72 24.29 2.40 0.40
C LEU A 72 24.85 2.35 -1.03
#